data_AF-A0A959YVW2-F1
#
_entry.id   AF-A0A959YVW2-F1
#
_cell.length_a   1.000
_cell.length_b   1.000
_cell.length_c   1.000
_cell.angle_alpha   90.00
_cell.angle_beta   90.00
_cell.angle_gamma   90.00
#
_symmetry.space_group_name_H-M   'P 1'
#
loop_
_entity.id
_entity.type
_entity.pdbx_description
1 polymer ?
#
loop_
_entity_poly.entity_id
_entity_poly.type
_entity_poly.pdbx_seq_one_letter_code
_entity_poly.pdbx_strand_id
1 'polypeptide(L)' 'HVLGISSLAGGHKTLVPEVIQELRETYNRPDILVVAGGVIPPNDFEFLKQAGCFDVYGPGTKIPVAAKGIIEALMR' A
#
# COMPACT_ATOMS: atom_id res chain seq x y z
N HIS A 1 8.77 0.75 9.50
CA HIS A 1 8.25 -0.58 9.15
C HIS A 1 7.20 -0.46 8.05
N VAL A 2 5.90 -0.28 8.34
CA VAL A 2 4.86 -0.26 7.31
C VAL A 2 3.69 0.67 7.65
N LEU A 3 3.10 1.31 6.64
CA LEU A 3 1.84 2.03 6.67
C LEU A 3 0.80 1.26 5.83
N GLY A 4 -0.28 0.81 6.46
CA GLY A 4 -1.40 0.15 5.78
C GLY A 4 -2.57 1.10 5.54
N ILE A 5 -2.88 1.39 4.28
CA ILE A 5 -3.96 2.30 3.89
C ILE A 5 -5.22 1.48 3.57
N SER A 6 -6.28 1.68 4.34
CA SER A 6 -7.60 1.09 4.08
C SER A 6 -8.48 2.08 3.32
N SER A 7 -8.59 1.91 1.99
CA SER A 7 -9.33 2.79 1.08
C SER A 7 -10.62 2.13 0.58
N LEU A 8 -11.77 2.73 0.92
CA LEU A 8 -13.10 2.24 0.53
C LEU A 8 -13.87 3.26 -0.34
N ALA A 9 -13.34 4.48 -0.48
CA ALA A 9 -14.04 5.62 -1.07
C ALA A 9 -13.48 6.07 -2.44
N GLY A 10 -12.67 5.23 -3.11
CA GLY A 10 -12.17 5.48 -4.47
C GLY A 10 -11.02 6.50 -4.60
N GLY A 11 -10.54 7.08 -3.51
CA GLY A 11 -9.43 8.05 -3.52
C GLY A 11 -8.03 7.43 -3.67
N HIS A 12 -7.90 6.11 -3.81
CA HIS A 12 -6.61 5.41 -3.74
C HIS A 12 -5.61 5.84 -4.83
N LYS A 13 -6.08 6.19 -6.03
CA LYS A 13 -5.18 6.61 -7.12
C LYS A 13 -4.52 7.98 -6.89
N THR A 14 -5.02 8.76 -5.95
CA THR A 14 -4.49 10.09 -5.61
C THR A 14 -3.77 10.03 -4.27
N LEU A 15 -4.49 9.58 -3.23
CA LEU A 15 -4.00 9.66 -1.85
C LEU A 15 -2.85 8.68 -1.56
N VAL A 16 -2.81 7.51 -2.19
CA VAL A 16 -1.71 6.55 -1.97
C VAL A 16 -0.40 7.09 -2.55
N PRO A 17 -0.33 7.54 -3.82
CA PRO A 17 0.86 8.21 -4.34
C PRO A 17 1.30 9.42 -3.52
N GLU A 18 0.37 10.30 -3.13
CA GLU A 18 0.67 11.49 -2.32
C GLU A 18 1.29 11.13 -0.97
N VAL A 19 0.73 10.15 -0.26
CA VAL A 19 1.31 9.69 1.01
C VAL A 19 2.72 9.11 0.83
N ILE A 20 2.96 8.35 -0.24
CA ILE A 20 4.29 7.81 -0.54
C ILE A 20 5.28 8.96 -0.82
N GLN A 21 4.86 9.96 -1.59
CA GLN A 21 5.67 11.13 -1.88
C GLN A 21 6.01 11.91 -0.61
N GLU A 22 5.01 12.21 0.23
CA GLU A 22 5.20 12.92 1.51
C GLU A 22 6.16 12.17 2.44
N LEU A 23 6.01 10.86 2.58
CA LEU A 23 6.93 10.04 3.37
C LEU A 23 8.38 10.17 2.90
N ARG A 24 8.61 10.24 1.59
CA ARG A 24 9.94 10.36 0.99
C ARG A 24 10.50 11.77 1.10
N GLU A 25 9.75 12.76 0.65
CA GLU A 25 10.23 14.12 0.42
C GLU A 25 10.16 14.98 1.68
N THR A 26 9.05 14.92 2.42
CA THR A 26 8.81 15.76 3.59
C THR A 26 9.40 15.15 4.85
N TYR A 27 9.19 13.84 5.05
CA TYR A 27 9.59 13.15 6.27
C TYR A 27 10.96 12.46 6.17
N ASN A 28 11.55 12.36 4.97
CA ASN A 28 12.80 11.63 4.73
C ASN A 28 12.76 10.18 5.26
N ARG A 29 11.62 9.50 5.05
CA ARG A 29 11.32 8.12 5.47
C ARG A 29 10.98 7.20 4.29
N PRO A 30 11.86 7.05 3.28
CA PRO A 30 11.64 6.12 2.17
C PRO A 30 11.64 4.64 2.60
N ASP A 31 12.08 4.34 3.83
CA ASP A 31 12.14 3.00 4.42
C ASP A 31 10.77 2.48 4.90
N ILE A 32 9.76 3.35 5.03
CA ILE A 32 8.42 2.94 5.42
C ILE A 32 7.73 2.31 4.21
N LEU A 33 7.46 1.00 4.29
CA LEU A 33 6.65 0.31 3.29
C LEU A 33 5.21 0.86 3.30
N VAL A 34 4.61 1.04 2.14
CA VAL A 34 3.20 1.43 2.03
C VAL A 34 2.42 0.29 1.38
N VAL A 35 1.38 -0.22 2.04
CA VAL A 35 0.45 -1.20 1.47
C VAL A 35 -0.95 -0.61 1.39
N ALA A 36 -1.72 -0.97 0.37
CA ALA A 36 -3.08 -0.51 0.20
C ALA A 36 -4.06 -1.69 0.33
N GLY A 37 -5.25 -1.44 0.84
CA GLY A 37 -6.33 -2.42 0.88
C GLY A 37 -7.70 -1.76 0.90
N GLY A 38 -8.75 -2.57 0.93
CA GLY A 38 -10.13 -2.11 0.90
C GLY A 38 -10.80 -2.37 -0.45
N VAL A 39 -11.67 -1.46 -0.90
CA VAL A 39 -12.43 -1.60 -2.15
C VAL A 39 -11.63 -0.97 -3.29
N ILE A 40 -10.62 -1.70 -3.77
CA ILE A 40 -9.74 -1.27 -4.86
C ILE A 40 -10.00 -2.17 -6.08
N PRO A 41 -10.34 -1.61 -7.26
CA PRO A 41 -10.48 -2.38 -8.49
C PRO A 41 -9.15 -3.06 -8.89
N PRO A 42 -9.15 -4.33 -9.36
CA PRO A 42 -7.93 -5.01 -9.79
C PRO A 42 -7.12 -4.26 -10.85
N ASN A 43 -7.79 -3.52 -11.73
CA ASN A 43 -7.14 -2.72 -12.78
C ASN A 43 -6.31 -1.55 -12.24
N ASP A 44 -6.52 -1.15 -10.98
CA ASP A 44 -5.75 -0.08 -10.34
C ASP A 44 -4.52 -0.61 -9.58
N PHE A 45 -4.38 -1.94 -9.41
CA PHE A 45 -3.29 -2.51 -8.60
C PHE A 45 -1.93 -2.19 -9.19
N GLU A 46 -1.79 -2.33 -10.51
CA GLU A 46 -0.54 -2.06 -11.21
C GLU A 46 -0.14 -0.58 -11.09
N PHE A 47 -1.11 0.33 -11.22
CA PHE A 47 -0.88 1.76 -11.01
C PHE A 47 -0.36 2.04 -9.59
N LEU A 48 -0.98 1.46 -8.56
CA LEU A 48 -0.56 1.67 -7.18
C LEU A 48 0.85 1.11 -6.92
N LYS A 49 1.17 -0.05 -7.50
CA LYS A 49 2.51 -0.66 -7.39
C LYS A 49 3.57 0.19 -8.07
N GLN A 50 3.29 0.72 -9.26
CA GLN A 50 4.18 1.65 -9.96
C GLN A 50 4.38 2.96 -9.20
N ALA A 51 3.36 3.43 -8.47
CA ALA A 51 3.46 4.59 -7.60
C ALA A 51 4.30 4.34 -6.32
N GLY A 52 4.74 3.11 -6.07
CA GLY A 52 5.58 2.74 -4.92
C GLY A 52 4.84 2.05 -3.79
N CYS A 53 3.57 1.66 -3.98
CA CYS A 53 2.87 0.80 -3.04
C CYS A 53 3.46 -0.62 -3.12
N PHE A 54 3.87 -1.17 -1.98
CA PHE A 54 4.49 -2.48 -1.91
C PHE A 54 3.55 -3.60 -2.37
N ASP A 55 2.31 -3.60 -1.87
CA ASP A 55 1.29 -4.57 -2.28
C ASP A 55 -0.13 -4.05 -2.05
N VAL A 56 -1.10 -4.69 -2.71
CA VAL A 56 -2.52 -4.31 -2.66
C VAL A 56 -3.39 -5.50 -2.25
N TYR A 57 -4.16 -5.33 -1.19
CA TYR A 57 -5.05 -6.35 -0.59
C TYR A 57 -6.53 -5.98 -0.78
N GLY A 58 -7.12 -6.45 -1.87
CA GLY A 58 -8.52 -6.19 -2.22
C GLY A 58 -9.55 -6.98 -1.38
N PRO A 59 -10.85 -6.83 -1.69
CA PRO A 59 -11.93 -7.53 -0.98
C PRO A 59 -11.75 -9.05 -0.99
N GLY A 60 -12.01 -9.69 0.14
CA GLY A 60 -11.88 -11.14 0.28
C GLY A 60 -10.45 -11.64 0.56
N THR A 61 -9.46 -10.75 0.66
CA THR A 61 -8.11 -11.15 1.08
C THR A 61 -8.14 -11.79 2.47
N LYS A 62 -7.61 -13.01 2.58
CA LYS A 62 -7.47 -13.71 3.87
C LYS A 62 -6.39 -13.03 4.70
N ILE A 63 -6.72 -12.63 5.93
CA ILE A 63 -5.80 -11.95 6.86
C ILE A 63 -4.43 -12.66 6.97
N PRO A 64 -4.34 -13.99 7.13
CA PRO A 64 -3.04 -14.66 7.24
C PRO A 64 -2.15 -14.51 5.98
N VAL A 65 -2.75 -14.38 4.80
CA VAL A 65 -2.01 -14.20 3.53
C VAL A 65 -1.39 -12.80 3.49
N ALA A 66 -2.16 -11.76 3.81
CA ALA A 66 -1.65 -10.40 3.89
C ALA A 66 -0.59 -10.25 4.98
N ALA A 67 -0.84 -10.80 6.18
CA ALA A 67 0.11 -10.73 7.29
C ALA A 67 1.45 -11.39 6.94
N LYS A 68 1.42 -12.59 6.32
CA LYS A 68 2.64 -13.28 5.87
C LYS A 68 3.43 -12.42 4.89
N GLY A 69 2.79 -11.88 3.85
CA GLY A 69 3.46 -11.04 2.85
C GLY A 69 4.10 -9.79 3.44
N ILE A 70 3.42 -9.11 4.36
CA ILE A 70 3.94 -7.91 5.03
C ILE A 70 5.13 -8.26 5.94
N ILE A 71 5.04 -9.32 6.72
CA ILE A 71 6.12 -9.73 7.63
C ILE A 71 7.37 -10.13 6.82
N GLU A 72 7.20 -10.93 5.77
CA GLU A 72 8.31 -11.33 4.90
C GLU A 72 8.96 -10.12 4.22
N ALA A 73 8.19 -9.09 3.89
CA ALA A 73 8.71 -7.85 3.33
C ALA A 73 9.55 -7.04 4.34
N LEU A 74 9.13 -7.02 5.60
CA LEU A 74 9.81 -6.28 6.68
C LEU A 74 11.08 -6.96 7.19
N MET A 75 11.22 -8.27 6.95
CA MET A 75 12.39 -9.05 7.37
C MET A 75 13.51 -9.10 6.33
N ARG A 76 13.31 -8.48 5.15
CA ARG A 76 14.34 -8.32 4.11
C ARG A 76 15.08 -7.01 4.32
#